data_AF-A0A9E2PQM9-F1
#
_entry.id   AF-A0A9E2PQM9-F1
#
_cell.length_a   1.000
_cell.length_b   1.000
_cell.length_c   1.000
_cell.angle_alpha   90.00
_cell.angle_beta   90.00
_cell.angle_gamma   90.00
#
_symmetry.space_group_name_H-M   'P 1'
#
loop_
_entity.id
_entity.type
_entity.pdbx_description
1 polymer ?
#
loop_
_entity_poly.entity_id
_entity_poly.type
_entity_poly.pdbx_seq_one_letter_code
_entity_poly.pdbx_strand_id
1 'polypeptide(L)'
;MKVLVQLRITSGCEKIKELGKATEALGTVDAYAEINPAGESLIMRTVREHLQGCCAGCAVPVGIFKAMQVAAGVALPKDIIIKISGAE
;
A
#
# COMPACT_ATOMS: atom_id res chain seq x y z
N MET A 1 -21.80 1.62 1.10
CA MET A 1 -21.03 2.76 1.64
C MET A 1 -19.69 2.77 0.91
N LYS A 2 -19.21 3.93 0.43
CA LYS A 2 -17.88 4.05 -0.17
C LYS A 2 -17.02 4.94 0.71
N VAL A 3 -15.78 4.55 0.98
CA VAL A 3 -14.81 5.41 1.68
C VAL A 3 -13.65 5.64 0.75
N LEU A 4 -13.58 6.86 0.22
CA LEU A 4 -12.61 7.24 -0.79
C LEU A 4 -11.30 7.70 -0.15
N VAL A 5 -10.19 7.15 -0.61
CA VAL A 5 -8.84 7.50 -0.14
C VAL A 5 -7.98 7.87 -1.34
N GLN A 6 -7.22 8.96 -1.21
CA GLN A 6 -6.15 9.32 -2.13
C GLN A 6 -4.80 9.07 -1.46
N LEU A 7 -3.87 8.46 -2.19
CA LEU A 7 -2.52 8.18 -1.71
C LEU A 7 -1.54 9.15 -2.34
N ARG A 8 -0.62 9.68 -1.53
CA ARG A 8 0.56 10.42 -1.97
C ARG A 8 1.78 9.75 -1.36
N ILE A 9 2.72 9.31 -2.19
CA ILE A 9 3.88 8.53 -1.77
C ILE A 9 5.15 9.31 -2.10
N THR A 10 5.96 9.59 -1.08
CA THR A 10 7.28 10.22 -1.23
C THR A 10 8.35 9.26 -0.76
N SER A 11 9.40 9.06 -1.56
CA SER A 11 10.48 8.13 -1.22
C SER A 11 11.81 8.54 -1.85
N GLY A 12 12.92 8.18 -1.19
CA GLY A 12 14.25 8.23 -1.78
C GLY A 12 14.56 7.05 -2.71
N CYS A 13 13.78 5.96 -2.64
CA CYS A 13 13.93 4.79 -3.50
C CYS A 13 13.26 5.01 -4.86
N GLU A 14 14.03 4.90 -5.95
CA GLU A 14 13.54 5.21 -7.31
C GLU A 14 12.34 4.35 -7.73
N LYS A 15 12.38 3.04 -7.44
CA LYS A 15 11.26 2.13 -7.73
C LYS A 15 9.98 2.50 -6.98
N ILE A 16 10.11 3.03 -5.76
CA ILE A 16 8.97 3.48 -4.96
C ILE A 16 8.45 4.83 -5.45
N LYS A 17 9.29 5.71 -6.03
CA LYS A 17 8.81 6.92 -6.70
C LYS A 17 7.94 6.60 -7.91
N GLU A 18 8.37 5.65 -8.74
CA GLU A 18 7.57 5.20 -9.88
C GLU A 18 6.25 4.56 -9.43
N LEU A 19 6.28 3.71 -8.40
CA LEU A 19 5.05 3.22 -7.76
C LEU A 19 4.17 4.37 -7.23
N GLY A 20 4.78 5.41 -6.66
CA GLY A 20 4.09 6.61 -6.19
C GLY A 20 3.33 7.32 -7.32
N LYS A 21 3.98 7.57 -8.45
CA LYS A 21 3.35 8.13 -9.65
C LYS A 21 2.21 7.26 -10.15
N ALA A 22 2.42 5.95 -10.22
CA ALA A 22 1.40 5.00 -10.66
C ALA A 22 0.19 4.97 -9.72
N THR A 23 0.43 5.05 -8.41
CA THR A 23 -0.63 5.11 -7.40
C THR A 23 -1.40 6.44 -7.47
N GLU A 24 -0.71 7.56 -7.70
CA GLU A 24 -1.37 8.86 -7.91
C GLU A 24 -2.26 8.85 -9.17
N ALA A 25 -1.83 8.16 -10.23
CA ALA A 25 -2.60 8.00 -11.46
C ALA A 25 -3.88 7.16 -11.29
N LEU A 26 -3.99 6.32 -10.24
CA LEU A 26 -5.23 5.65 -9.88
C LEU A 26 -6.31 6.63 -9.36
N GLY A 27 -5.89 7.82 -8.89
CA GLY A 27 -6.79 8.79 -8.26
C GLY A 27 -7.28 8.32 -6.88
N THR A 28 -8.55 8.59 -6.58
CA THR A 28 -9.18 8.11 -5.34
C THR A 28 -9.64 6.66 -5.48
N VAL A 29 -9.30 5.82 -4.50
CA VAL A 29 -9.74 4.43 -4.42
C VAL A 29 -10.80 4.23 -3.35
N ASP A 30 -11.71 3.27 -3.54
CA ASP A 30 -12.68 2.88 -2.53
C ASP A 30 -12.06 1.83 -1.58
N ALA A 31 -11.77 2.24 -0.35
CA ALA A 31 -11.10 1.41 0.65
C ALA A 31 -11.85 0.10 0.94
N TYR A 32 -13.18 0.09 0.87
CA TYR A 32 -13.97 -1.12 1.07
C TYR A 32 -13.83 -2.11 -0.08
N ALA A 33 -13.70 -1.61 -1.32
CA ALA A 33 -13.41 -2.45 -2.48
C ALA A 33 -11.98 -3.02 -2.38
N GLU A 34 -11.02 -2.22 -1.94
CA GLU A 34 -9.62 -2.65 -1.79
C GLU A 34 -9.42 -3.79 -0.79
N ILE A 35 -10.20 -3.83 0.31
CA ILE A 35 -10.09 -4.90 1.33
C ILE A 35 -11.03 -6.09 1.09
N ASN A 36 -11.90 -6.03 0.08
CA ASN A 36 -12.87 -7.09 -0.19
C ASN A 36 -12.17 -8.31 -0.80
N PRO A 37 -12.18 -9.50 -0.16
CA PRO A 37 -11.51 -10.68 -0.67
C PRO A 37 -12.13 -11.23 -1.98
N ALA A 38 -13.38 -10.85 -2.30
CA ALA A 38 -14.03 -11.24 -3.55
C ALA A 38 -13.60 -10.35 -4.75
N GLY A 39 -12.92 -9.22 -4.49
CA GLY A 39 -12.44 -8.30 -5.52
C GLY A 39 -10.92 -8.32 -5.67
N GLU A 40 -10.43 -7.60 -6.68
CA GLU A 40 -9.01 -7.32 -6.81
C GLU A 40 -8.70 -5.89 -6.32
N SER A 41 -7.78 -5.78 -5.36
CA SER A 41 -7.24 -4.49 -4.91
C SER A 41 -6.46 -3.82 -6.03
N LEU A 42 -6.85 -2.61 -6.40
CA LEU A 42 -6.14 -1.78 -7.37
C LEU A 42 -4.76 -1.41 -6.86
N ILE A 43 -4.62 -1.07 -5.57
CA ILE A 43 -3.33 -0.75 -4.94
C ILE A 43 -2.38 -1.94 -5.06
N MET A 44 -2.80 -3.13 -4.63
CA MET A 44 -1.92 -4.29 -4.63
C MET A 44 -1.63 -4.82 -6.04
N ARG A 45 -2.57 -4.66 -6.98
CA ARG A 45 -2.30 -4.93 -8.40
C ARG A 45 -1.20 -4.01 -8.93
N THR A 46 -1.32 -2.69 -8.72
CA THR A 46 -0.30 -1.72 -9.13
C THR A 46 1.06 -2.00 -8.47
N VAL A 47 1.08 -2.39 -7.20
CA VAL A 47 2.31 -2.86 -6.53
C VAL A 47 2.96 -4.02 -7.30
N ARG A 48 2.19 -5.07 -7.64
CA ARG A 48 2.72 -6.26 -8.34
C ARG A 48 3.23 -5.94 -9.75
N GLU A 49 2.59 -4.99 -10.43
CA GLU A 49 3.00 -4.55 -11.76
C GLU A 49 4.34 -3.78 -11.74
N HIS A 50 4.61 -3.03 -10.67
CA HIS A 50 5.77 -2.13 -10.60
C HIS A 50 6.95 -2.68 -9.79
N LEU A 51 6.69 -3.56 -8.82
CA LEU A 51 7.72 -4.09 -7.92
C LEU A 51 7.92 -5.59 -8.14
N GLN A 52 9.16 -5.95 -8.48
CA GLN A 52 9.60 -7.33 -8.68
C GLN A 52 10.84 -7.64 -7.83
N GLY A 53 11.12 -8.93 -7.64
CA GLY A 53 12.29 -9.40 -6.89
C GLY A 53 12.31 -8.88 -5.45
N CYS A 54 13.47 -8.45 -4.97
CA CYS A 54 13.64 -7.95 -3.60
C CYS A 54 12.70 -6.78 -3.26
N CYS A 55 12.29 -5.98 -4.25
CA CYS A 55 11.40 -4.84 -4.03
C CYS A 55 9.95 -5.25 -3.80
N ALA A 56 9.52 -6.40 -4.33
CA ALA A 56 8.21 -6.97 -4.03
C ALA A 56 8.12 -7.38 -2.55
N GLY A 57 9.24 -7.81 -1.95
CA GLY A 57 9.35 -8.17 -0.53
C GLY A 57 9.67 -7.00 0.41
N CYS A 58 9.66 -5.76 -0.08
CA CYS A 58 9.90 -4.59 0.76
C CYS A 58 8.78 -4.41 1.81
N ALA A 59 9.07 -3.72 2.92
CA ALA A 59 8.02 -3.32 3.88
C ALA A 59 7.11 -2.20 3.34
N VAL A 60 7.49 -1.53 2.24
CA VAL A 60 6.75 -0.38 1.70
C VAL A 60 5.36 -0.76 1.19
N PRO A 61 5.16 -1.81 0.37
CA PRO A 61 3.82 -2.21 -0.08
C PRO A 61 2.80 -2.44 1.03
N VAL A 62 3.19 -3.16 2.09
CA VAL A 62 2.31 -3.38 3.23
C VAL A 62 2.02 -2.05 3.96
N GLY A 63 3.00 -1.16 4.06
CA GLY A 63 2.83 0.18 4.60
C GLY A 63 1.84 1.04 3.81
N ILE A 64 1.91 1.02 2.47
CA ILE A 64 0.99 1.75 1.59
C ILE A 64 -0.46 1.27 1.80
N PHE A 65 -0.67 -0.04 1.76
CA PHE A 65 -2.00 -0.60 1.95
C PHE A 65 -2.52 -0.35 3.37
N LYS A 66 -1.65 -0.42 4.37
CA LYS A 66 -1.98 -0.07 5.75
C LYS A 66 -2.38 1.39 5.89
N ALA A 67 -1.67 2.31 5.23
CA ALA A 67 -2.00 3.73 5.25
C ALA A 67 -3.41 4.00 4.71
N MET A 68 -3.81 3.29 3.63
CA MET A 68 -5.18 3.35 3.12
C MET A 68 -6.21 2.87 4.17
N GLN A 69 -5.95 1.73 4.83
CA GLN A 69 -6.84 1.21 5.87
C GLN A 69 -6.97 2.15 7.07
N VAL A 70 -5.88 2.82 7.45
CA VAL A 70 -5.85 3.83 8.52
C VAL A 70 -6.65 5.06 8.12
N ALA A 71 -6.45 5.58 6.91
CA ALA A 71 -7.21 6.72 6.40
C ALA A 71 -8.71 6.42 6.32
N ALA A 72 -9.08 5.16 6.02
CA ALA A 72 -10.46 4.71 5.94
C ALA A 72 -11.08 4.33 7.30
N GLY A 73 -10.33 4.37 8.41
CA GLY A 73 -10.84 4.02 9.74
C GLY A 73 -11.12 2.52 9.94
N VAL A 74 -10.56 1.66 9.10
CA VAL A 74 -10.76 0.19 9.14
C VAL A 74 -9.55 -0.57 9.66
N ALA A 75 -8.46 0.12 10.01
CA ALA A 75 -7.23 -0.47 10.53
C ALA A 75 -7.25 -0.60 12.07
N LEU A 76 -7.25 -1.84 12.59
CA LEU A 76 -6.84 -2.13 13.96
C LEU A 76 -5.73 -3.21 13.96
N PRO A 77 -4.52 -2.92 14.50
CA PRO A 77 -4.07 -1.65 15.08
C PRO A 77 -3.74 -0.60 14.00
N LYS A 78 -3.87 0.70 14.30
CA LYS A 78 -3.45 1.79 13.41
C LYS A 78 -1.94 1.84 13.26
N ASP A 79 -1.22 1.77 14.38
CA ASP A 79 0.24 1.83 14.41
C ASP A 79 0.84 0.45 14.18
N ILE A 80 1.90 0.40 13.37
CA ILE A 80 2.64 -0.83 13.06
C ILE A 80 4.15 -0.60 13.23
N ILE A 81 4.84 -1.58 13.78
CA ILE A 81 6.29 -1.56 13.97
C ILE A 81 6.84 -2.91 13.49
N ILE A 82 7.76 -2.88 12.53
CA ILE A 82 8.52 -4.07 12.10
C ILE A 82 9.93 -3.94 12.67
N LYS A 83 10.32 -4.89 13.53
CA LYS A 83 11.69 -5.02 14.05
C LYS A 83 12.29 -6.30 13.52
N ILE A 84 13.49 -6.21 12.96
CA ILE A 84 14.27 -7.37 12.53
C ILE A 84 15.35 -7.59 13.59
N SER A 85 15.39 -8.78 14.19
CA SER A 85 16.48 -9.27 15.01
C SER A 85 17.15 -10.44 14.29
N GLY A 86 18.48 -10.49 14.29
CA GLY A 86 19.19 -11.67 13.83
C GLY A 86 18.91 -12.86 14.75
N ALA A 87 18.94 -14.07 14.21
CA ALA A 87 19.26 -15.23 15.03
C ALA A 87 20.76 -15.13 15.32
N GLU A 88 21.12 -14.86 16.58
CA GLU A 88 22.47 -15.15 17.09
C GLU A 88 22.68 -16.66 17.17
#